data_AF-A0A5C5XPN1-F1
#
_entry.id   AF-A0A5C5XPN1-F1
#
_cell.length_a   1.000
_cell.length_b   1.000
_cell.length_c   1.000
_cell.angle_alpha   90.00
_cell.angle_beta   90.00
_cell.angle_gamma   90.00
#
_symmetry.space_group_name_H-M   'P 1'
#
loop_
_entity.id
_entity.type
_entity.pdbx_description
1 polymer ?
#
loop_
_entity_poly.entity_id
_entity_poly.type
_entity_poly.pdbx_seq_one_letter_code
_entity_poly.pdbx_strand_id
1 'polypeptide(L)'
;MLPSNLPFSVLPTRSIASACAFLACLSCLPAPLRAQDSEPDVESAAAPAYPIAVAVDGDNVYTVDLDLPGVWKSSITGDAERELFVAGSKLLRKPMNRPRCIAMHPDGGILVGDSATREVYHIAKDGGEPQGLSGGKIGIAMTLAVSADGETLYVGDAEKRATLKLPISGGAPELVARVNARGLAFDEDGNLWAVTPDDAAVVKIDVGTGDVDNVITGRPFQYPNGLVWAGDGNGYVTDGYGHAIWKFTAEGKTEKWHEGEPLVGPVGIAIADQSVWVADPKQKQIYQFDRESKQATPKL
;
A
#
# COMPACT_ATOMS: atom_id res chain seq x y z
N MET A 1 33.27 -83.18 13.22
CA MET A 1 34.72 -83.41 13.04
C MET A 1 35.45 -82.15 13.48
N LEU A 2 36.02 -82.16 14.67
CA LEU A 2 37.21 -81.34 15.01
C LEU A 2 38.45 -82.08 14.42
N PRO A 3 39.65 -81.48 14.26
CA PRO A 3 40.28 -80.59 15.25
C PRO A 3 41.28 -79.49 14.76
N SER A 4 41.69 -78.63 15.73
CA SER A 4 43.08 -78.18 16.03
C SER A 4 43.86 -77.29 15.01
N ASN A 5 44.65 -76.26 15.35
CA ASN A 5 45.54 -75.99 16.50
C ASN A 5 45.91 -74.48 16.60
N LEU A 6 46.18 -74.01 17.84
CA LEU A 6 46.89 -72.76 18.23
C LEU A 6 48.44 -72.95 18.06
N PRO A 7 49.42 -72.16 18.62
CA PRO A 7 49.42 -70.93 19.47
C PRO A 7 50.61 -69.92 19.24
N PHE A 8 50.73 -68.95 20.18
CA PHE A 8 51.88 -68.08 20.57
C PHE A 8 52.16 -66.81 19.74
N SER A 9 52.66 -65.67 20.25
CA SER A 9 52.83 -64.99 21.56
C SER A 9 53.82 -63.83 21.31
N VAL A 10 53.88 -62.85 22.22
CA VAL A 10 54.98 -61.88 22.50
C VAL A 10 54.78 -60.43 22.01
N LEU A 11 54.52 -59.55 22.98
CA LEU A 11 54.86 -58.12 23.02
C LEU A 11 56.34 -57.97 23.46
N PRO A 12 57.12 -56.93 23.08
CA PRO A 12 57.00 -55.62 23.75
C PRO A 12 57.45 -54.33 22.99
N THR A 13 56.98 -53.19 23.52
CA THR A 13 57.55 -51.82 23.61
C THR A 13 58.71 -51.36 22.71
N ARG A 14 58.57 -50.19 22.05
CA ARG A 14 59.17 -48.88 22.44
C ARG A 14 59.06 -47.84 21.31
N SER A 15 58.82 -46.61 21.74
CA SER A 15 58.92 -45.33 21.04
C SER A 15 60.27 -45.12 20.33
N ILE A 16 60.27 -44.42 19.18
CA ILE A 16 61.16 -43.29 18.84
C ILE A 16 60.52 -42.53 17.67
N ALA A 17 60.56 -41.21 17.78
CA ALA A 17 60.01 -40.23 16.87
C ALA A 17 60.97 -39.87 15.71
N SER A 18 60.39 -39.14 14.75
CA SER A 18 61.02 -38.18 13.83
C SER A 18 61.51 -38.72 12.47
N ALA A 19 60.80 -38.36 11.39
CA ALA A 19 61.22 -37.24 10.53
C ALA A 19 60.37 -37.17 9.23
N CYS A 20 60.13 -35.93 8.77
CA CYS A 20 59.83 -35.50 7.41
C CYS A 20 58.47 -35.85 6.77
N ALA A 21 57.58 -34.85 6.71
CA ALA A 21 57.32 -34.04 5.50
C ALA A 21 55.88 -33.49 5.54
N PHE A 22 55.72 -32.24 6.01
CA PHE A 22 54.48 -31.51 5.84
C PHE A 22 54.40 -30.99 4.40
N LEU A 23 53.59 -31.67 3.58
CA LEU A 23 53.03 -31.08 2.36
C LEU A 23 51.92 -30.13 2.80
N ALA A 24 52.07 -28.83 2.53
CA ALA A 24 51.06 -27.83 2.81
C ALA A 24 49.83 -28.09 1.92
N CYS A 25 48.81 -28.75 2.48
CA CYS A 25 47.46 -28.73 1.93
C CYS A 25 46.82 -27.40 2.31
N LEU A 26 46.62 -26.54 1.30
CA LEU A 26 45.88 -25.30 1.38
C LEU A 26 44.47 -25.62 1.89
N SER A 27 44.18 -25.28 3.15
CA SER A 27 42.87 -25.45 3.74
C SER A 27 41.87 -24.56 3.00
N CYS A 28 40.85 -25.19 2.41
CA CYS A 28 39.62 -24.50 2.05
C CYS A 28 38.98 -24.00 3.34
N LEU A 29 39.22 -22.73 3.68
CA LEU A 29 38.39 -22.00 4.64
C LEU A 29 36.98 -21.92 4.04
N PRO A 30 35.92 -22.26 4.80
CA PRO A 30 34.57 -21.92 4.37
C PRO A 30 34.48 -20.40 4.25
N ALA A 31 33.97 -19.91 3.13
CA ALA A 31 33.66 -18.50 2.96
C ALA A 31 32.78 -18.02 4.15
N PRO A 32 32.96 -16.78 4.65
CA PRO A 32 32.04 -16.27 5.65
C PRO A 32 30.63 -16.30 5.06
N LEU A 33 29.67 -16.86 5.82
CA LEU A 33 28.26 -16.65 5.55
C LEU A 33 28.09 -15.14 5.31
N ARG A 34 27.60 -14.76 4.13
CA ARG A 34 27.09 -13.41 3.91
C ARG A 34 26.14 -13.13 5.07
N ALA A 35 26.38 -12.03 5.80
CA ALA A 35 25.35 -11.44 6.61
C ALA A 35 24.09 -11.38 5.74
N GLN A 36 23.00 -11.98 6.19
CA GLN A 36 21.70 -11.57 5.70
C GLN A 36 21.66 -10.08 6.00
N ASP A 37 21.67 -9.25 4.96
CA ASP A 37 21.25 -7.86 5.10
C ASP A 37 19.84 -7.95 5.67
N SER A 38 19.72 -7.80 7.00
CA SER A 38 18.44 -7.83 7.68
C SER A 38 17.64 -6.69 7.07
N GLU A 39 16.56 -7.03 6.37
CA GLU A 39 15.67 -6.00 5.84
C GLU A 39 15.30 -5.04 6.98
N PRO A 40 15.20 -3.72 6.70
CA PRO A 40 14.87 -2.76 7.73
C PRO A 40 13.55 -3.16 8.41
N ASP A 41 13.60 -3.23 9.73
CA ASP A 41 12.43 -3.46 10.57
C ASP A 41 11.58 -2.18 10.58
N VAL A 42 10.27 -2.33 10.42
CA VAL A 42 9.33 -1.20 10.31
C VAL A 42 9.43 -0.29 11.53
N GLU A 43 9.61 -0.88 12.71
CA GLU A 43 9.74 -0.14 13.98
C GLU A 43 11.06 0.64 14.10
N SER A 44 12.08 0.27 13.33
CA SER A 44 13.41 0.89 13.36
C SER A 44 13.64 1.92 12.26
N ALA A 45 12.70 2.03 11.31
CA ALA A 45 12.83 2.92 10.17
C ALA A 45 12.59 4.39 10.56
N ALA A 46 13.28 5.31 9.88
CA ALA A 46 13.13 6.76 10.11
C ALA A 46 12.09 7.42 9.18
N ALA A 47 11.69 6.73 8.10
CA ALA A 47 10.77 7.24 7.10
C ALA A 47 10.18 6.10 6.25
N PRO A 48 9.05 6.35 5.54
CA PRO A 48 8.55 5.47 4.50
C PRO A 48 9.62 5.13 3.43
N ALA A 49 9.66 3.88 2.99
CA ALA A 49 10.44 3.40 1.85
C ALA A 49 9.66 3.43 0.52
N TYR A 50 8.35 3.17 0.55
CA TYR A 50 7.46 3.13 -0.61
C TYR A 50 6.07 3.71 -0.24
N PRO A 51 5.95 5.04 -0.11
CA PRO A 51 4.70 5.71 0.24
C PRO A 51 3.70 5.59 -0.92
N ILE A 52 2.71 4.69 -0.82
CA ILE A 52 1.79 4.36 -1.91
C ILE A 52 0.44 5.05 -1.83
N ALA A 53 -0.04 5.33 -0.63
CA ALA A 53 -1.31 6.00 -0.42
C ALA A 53 -1.21 7.04 0.69
N VAL A 54 -2.08 8.04 0.60
CA VAL A 54 -2.16 9.15 1.55
C VAL A 54 -3.62 9.41 1.89
N ALA A 55 -3.90 9.74 3.15
CA ALA A 55 -5.17 10.28 3.62
C ALA A 55 -4.90 11.49 4.52
N VAL A 56 -5.85 12.42 4.59
CA VAL A 56 -5.78 13.60 5.45
C VAL A 56 -7.00 13.65 6.35
N ASP A 57 -6.80 13.98 7.62
CA ASP A 57 -7.86 14.17 8.62
C ASP A 57 -7.51 15.31 9.56
N GLY A 58 -8.18 16.45 9.36
CA GLY A 58 -7.79 17.72 9.97
C GLY A 58 -6.33 18.05 9.65
N ASP A 59 -5.52 18.20 10.71
CA ASP A 59 -4.09 18.45 10.58
C ASP A 59 -3.25 17.18 10.37
N ASN A 60 -3.82 15.98 10.49
CA ASN A 60 -3.08 14.73 10.36
C ASN A 60 -2.98 14.26 8.91
N VAL A 61 -1.83 13.73 8.55
CA VAL A 61 -1.56 13.09 7.25
C VAL A 61 -1.12 11.66 7.51
N TYR A 62 -1.83 10.70 6.94
CA TYR A 62 -1.53 9.28 7.06
C TYR A 62 -0.96 8.77 5.74
N THR A 63 0.22 8.15 5.80
CA THR A 63 0.93 7.61 4.64
C THR A 63 1.05 6.10 4.76
N VAL A 64 0.45 5.37 3.83
CA VAL A 64 0.62 3.92 3.73
C VAL A 64 1.93 3.62 3.03
N ASP A 65 2.74 2.76 3.64
CA ASP A 65 3.94 2.23 3.03
C ASP A 65 3.76 0.76 2.63
N LEU A 66 4.09 0.46 1.38
CA LEU A 66 3.91 -0.89 0.81
C LEU A 66 5.12 -1.81 1.05
N ASP A 67 6.34 -1.28 1.11
CA ASP A 67 7.60 -2.06 1.20
C ASP A 67 8.20 -2.08 2.62
N LEU A 68 7.82 -1.12 3.46
CA LEU A 68 7.88 -1.13 4.92
C LEU A 68 6.44 -1.18 5.46
N PRO A 69 5.77 -2.35 5.39
CA PRO A 69 4.33 -2.43 5.61
C PRO A 69 3.92 -1.74 6.90
N GLY A 70 3.06 -0.73 6.80
CA GLY A 70 2.65 0.09 7.93
C GLY A 70 2.01 1.40 7.48
N VAL A 71 1.58 2.18 8.45
CA VAL A 71 1.09 3.54 8.23
C VAL A 71 1.87 4.51 9.10
N TRP A 72 2.34 5.57 8.46
CA TRP A 72 3.05 6.68 9.09
C TRP A 72 2.09 7.84 9.25
N LYS A 73 2.23 8.60 10.34
CA LYS A 73 1.44 9.79 10.61
C LYS A 73 2.38 11.00 10.69
N SER A 74 1.96 12.09 10.08
CA SER A 74 2.61 13.39 10.12
C SER A 74 1.57 14.51 10.15
N SER A 75 2.02 15.76 10.11
CA SER A 75 1.14 16.94 10.13
C SER A 75 1.11 17.68 8.80
N ILE A 76 -0.01 18.35 8.48
CA ILE A 76 -0.10 19.30 7.36
C ILE A 76 0.73 20.57 7.64
N THR A 77 0.83 20.99 8.90
CA THR A 77 1.37 22.30 9.34
C THR A 77 2.82 22.24 9.83
N GLY A 78 3.31 21.06 10.21
CA GLY A 78 4.65 20.88 10.80
C GLY A 78 5.72 20.45 9.80
N ASP A 79 6.98 20.78 10.13
CA ASP A 79 8.16 20.21 9.46
C ASP A 79 8.32 18.74 9.86
N ALA A 80 8.28 17.84 8.87
CA ALA A 80 8.85 16.48 8.80
C ALA A 80 8.76 15.50 10.01
N GLU A 81 8.16 15.83 11.15
CA GLU A 81 7.97 14.88 12.25
C GLU A 81 6.99 13.82 11.79
N ARG A 82 7.51 12.59 11.72
CA ARG A 82 6.81 11.40 11.27
C ARG A 82 6.92 10.38 12.37
N GLU A 83 5.78 9.86 12.75
CA GLU A 83 5.67 8.77 13.69
C GLU A 83 5.04 7.56 13.00
N LEU A 84 5.48 6.37 13.40
CA LEU A 84 4.85 5.15 12.96
C LEU A 84 3.51 5.03 13.69
N PHE A 85 2.41 5.20 12.97
CA PHE A 85 1.06 5.06 13.53
C PHE A 85 0.73 3.60 13.80
N VAL A 86 1.03 2.72 12.85
CA VAL A 86 0.88 1.27 13.04
C VAL A 86 1.90 0.51 12.19
N ALA A 87 2.57 -0.46 12.80
CA ALA A 87 3.44 -1.38 12.09
C ALA A 87 2.61 -2.47 11.40
N GLY A 88 2.99 -2.82 10.17
CA GLY A 88 2.59 -4.04 9.51
C GLY A 88 3.65 -5.13 9.61
N SER A 89 3.51 -6.19 8.82
CA SER A 89 4.43 -7.32 8.87
C SER A 89 4.72 -7.90 7.51
N LYS A 90 6.00 -8.04 7.14
CA LYS A 90 6.40 -8.72 5.90
C LYS A 90 6.12 -10.22 5.89
N LEU A 91 5.67 -10.78 7.02
CA LEU A 91 5.36 -12.20 7.13
C LEU A 91 4.03 -12.54 6.45
N LEU A 92 4.04 -13.62 5.68
CA LEU A 92 2.86 -14.11 4.98
C LEU A 92 1.70 -14.35 5.96
N ARG A 93 0.50 -13.92 5.56
CA ARG A 93 -0.76 -14.08 6.32
C ARG A 93 -0.79 -13.35 7.67
N LYS A 94 0.17 -12.48 7.97
CA LYS A 94 0.06 -11.53 9.09
C LYS A 94 -0.69 -10.29 8.63
N PRO A 95 -1.47 -9.63 9.51
CA PRO A 95 -2.14 -8.38 9.19
C PRO A 95 -1.18 -7.33 8.63
N MET A 96 -1.70 -6.45 7.78
CA MET A 96 -0.92 -5.35 7.21
C MET A 96 0.38 -5.85 6.52
N ASN A 97 0.28 -6.90 5.70
CA ASN A 97 1.42 -7.47 4.99
C ASN A 97 1.78 -6.75 3.69
N ARG A 98 0.77 -6.23 3.01
CA ARG A 98 0.90 -5.44 1.79
C ARG A 98 -0.23 -4.40 1.75
N PRO A 99 -0.22 -3.44 2.69
CA PRO A 99 -1.22 -2.37 2.74
C PRO A 99 -1.08 -1.48 1.51
N ARG A 100 -2.20 -1.10 0.91
CA ARG A 100 -2.21 -0.45 -0.41
C ARG A 100 -3.01 0.84 -0.47
N CYS A 101 -4.14 0.89 0.23
CA CYS A 101 -5.05 2.02 0.21
C CYS A 101 -5.53 2.34 1.62
N ILE A 102 -5.94 3.59 1.83
CA ILE A 102 -6.35 4.12 3.13
C ILE A 102 -7.58 5.00 2.98
N ALA A 103 -8.44 4.99 3.99
CA ALA A 103 -9.52 5.95 4.20
C ALA A 103 -9.67 6.21 5.70
N MET A 104 -10.33 7.30 6.07
CA MET A 104 -10.65 7.57 7.47
C MET A 104 -11.86 6.75 7.91
N HIS A 105 -11.81 6.20 9.12
CA HIS A 105 -12.98 5.56 9.73
C HIS A 105 -13.82 6.64 10.42
N PRO A 106 -15.16 6.62 10.30
CA PRO A 106 -16.04 7.67 10.86
C PRO A 106 -15.97 7.77 12.40
N ASP A 107 -15.77 6.65 13.10
CA ASP A 107 -15.57 6.62 14.56
C ASP A 107 -14.12 6.95 14.99
N GLY A 108 -13.27 7.37 14.05
CA GLY A 108 -11.85 7.64 14.29
C GLY A 108 -10.91 6.47 13.95
N GLY A 109 -9.63 6.81 13.78
CA GLY A 109 -8.62 5.89 13.26
C GLY A 109 -8.71 5.73 11.74
N ILE A 110 -8.11 4.66 11.22
CA ILE A 110 -7.94 4.47 9.78
C ILE A 110 -8.48 3.13 9.31
N LEU A 111 -8.94 3.11 8.06
CA LEU A 111 -9.23 1.91 7.29
C LEU A 111 -8.08 1.65 6.33
N VAL A 112 -7.59 0.41 6.24
CA VAL A 112 -6.51 0.06 5.32
C VAL A 112 -6.85 -1.22 4.55
N GLY A 113 -6.80 -1.13 3.22
CA GLY A 113 -6.92 -2.29 2.34
C GLY A 113 -5.59 -3.00 2.20
N ASP A 114 -5.57 -4.31 2.44
CA ASP A 114 -4.37 -5.13 2.40
C ASP A 114 -4.47 -6.20 1.31
N SER A 115 -3.63 -6.08 0.28
CA SER A 115 -3.71 -6.95 -0.91
C SER A 115 -3.26 -8.39 -0.63
N ALA A 116 -2.39 -8.60 0.36
CA ALA A 116 -1.80 -9.92 0.61
C ALA A 116 -2.69 -10.79 1.50
N THR A 117 -3.38 -10.19 2.46
CA THR A 117 -4.33 -10.86 3.35
C THR A 117 -5.76 -10.80 2.86
N ARG A 118 -6.03 -10.11 1.74
CA ARG A 118 -7.36 -10.07 1.11
C ARG A 118 -8.41 -9.44 2.03
N GLU A 119 -7.97 -8.48 2.83
CA GLU A 119 -8.71 -7.94 3.96
C GLU A 119 -8.76 -6.41 3.91
N VAL A 120 -9.76 -5.84 4.57
CA VAL A 120 -9.75 -4.44 4.98
C VAL A 120 -9.67 -4.41 6.49
N TYR A 121 -8.70 -3.68 7.03
CA TYR A 121 -8.52 -3.53 8.47
C TYR A 121 -9.04 -2.18 8.95
N HIS A 122 -9.65 -2.14 10.13
CA HIS A 122 -9.80 -0.94 10.94
C HIS A 122 -8.69 -0.91 12.00
N ILE A 123 -8.02 0.23 12.11
CA ILE A 123 -7.05 0.51 13.17
C ILE A 123 -7.55 1.76 13.91
N ALA A 124 -8.15 1.55 15.07
CA ALA A 124 -8.90 2.60 15.78
C ALA A 124 -8.03 3.72 16.39
N LYS A 125 -6.74 3.46 16.62
CA LYS A 125 -5.81 4.39 17.28
C LYS A 125 -4.35 4.03 17.01
N ASP A 126 -3.45 4.96 17.31
CA ASP A 126 -2.00 4.81 17.27
C ASP A 126 -1.56 3.52 18.02
N GLY A 127 -0.77 2.68 17.35
CA GLY A 127 -0.31 1.38 17.83
C GLY A 127 -1.42 0.32 17.99
N GLY A 128 -2.63 0.58 17.52
CA GLY A 128 -3.77 -0.33 17.64
C GLY A 128 -3.62 -1.60 16.79
N GLU A 129 -4.14 -2.71 17.30
CA GLU A 129 -4.19 -3.98 16.57
C GLU A 129 -5.14 -3.87 15.35
N PRO A 130 -4.71 -4.30 14.15
CA PRO A 130 -5.58 -4.31 12.98
C PRO A 130 -6.76 -5.28 13.10
N GLN A 131 -7.99 -4.75 13.07
CA GLN A 131 -9.21 -5.54 13.10
C GLN A 131 -9.75 -5.76 11.67
N GLY A 132 -9.82 -7.01 11.21
CA GLY A 132 -10.36 -7.33 9.88
C GLY A 132 -11.88 -7.14 9.79
N LEU A 133 -12.35 -6.57 8.68
CA LEU A 133 -13.76 -6.22 8.45
C LEU A 133 -14.47 -7.13 7.44
N SER A 134 -13.75 -7.67 6.46
CA SER A 134 -14.32 -8.40 5.32
C SER A 134 -14.18 -9.92 5.42
N GLY A 135 -13.38 -10.43 6.36
CA GLY A 135 -13.14 -11.85 6.58
C GLY A 135 -12.35 -12.49 5.43
N GLY A 136 -11.35 -11.78 4.88
CA GLY A 136 -10.53 -12.25 3.78
C GLY A 136 -11.25 -12.35 2.42
N LYS A 137 -12.41 -11.68 2.27
CA LYS A 137 -13.28 -11.79 1.09
C LYS A 137 -13.10 -10.66 0.09
N ILE A 138 -12.19 -9.73 0.32
CA ILE A 138 -11.74 -8.74 -0.69
C ILE A 138 -10.55 -9.33 -1.44
N GLY A 139 -10.39 -9.04 -2.72
CA GLY A 139 -9.31 -9.57 -3.55
C GLY A 139 -8.10 -8.67 -3.43
N ILE A 140 -7.96 -7.74 -4.39
CA ILE A 140 -6.95 -6.70 -4.33
C ILE A 140 -7.67 -5.37 -4.10
N ALA A 141 -7.73 -4.93 -2.85
CA ALA A 141 -8.27 -3.62 -2.47
C ALA A 141 -7.37 -2.51 -3.05
N MET A 142 -7.85 -1.81 -4.08
CA MET A 142 -7.14 -0.69 -4.70
C MET A 142 -7.48 0.64 -4.06
N THR A 143 -8.70 0.79 -3.55
CA THR A 143 -9.23 2.05 -3.03
C THR A 143 -10.40 1.78 -2.10
N LEU A 144 -10.64 2.70 -1.17
CA LEU A 144 -11.71 2.67 -0.18
C LEU A 144 -12.45 4.01 -0.23
N ALA A 145 -13.77 3.98 -0.04
CA ALA A 145 -14.58 5.16 0.19
C ALA A 145 -15.65 4.83 1.24
N VAL A 146 -15.98 5.78 2.12
CA VAL A 146 -17.02 5.61 3.14
C VAL A 146 -18.22 6.48 2.75
N SER A 147 -19.43 5.96 2.91
CA SER A 147 -20.66 6.74 2.68
C SER A 147 -20.76 7.93 3.64
N ALA A 148 -21.51 8.96 3.24
CA ALA A 148 -21.68 10.17 4.04
C ALA A 148 -22.34 9.93 5.40
N ASP A 149 -23.18 8.89 5.53
CA ASP A 149 -23.76 8.45 6.80
C ASP A 149 -22.77 7.69 7.71
N GLY A 150 -21.59 7.35 7.19
CA GLY A 150 -20.57 6.58 7.89
C GLY A 150 -20.88 5.08 8.01
N GLU A 151 -21.98 4.57 7.46
CA GLU A 151 -22.44 3.21 7.74
C GLU A 151 -21.89 2.16 6.76
N THR A 152 -21.50 2.58 5.56
CA THR A 152 -21.09 1.67 4.47
C THR A 152 -19.69 1.98 3.96
N LEU A 153 -18.87 0.94 3.90
CA LEU A 153 -17.57 0.97 3.24
C LEU A 153 -17.70 0.45 1.81
N TYR A 154 -17.12 1.16 0.86
CA TYR A 154 -16.99 0.78 -0.55
C TYR A 154 -15.54 0.46 -0.88
N VAL A 155 -15.34 -0.59 -1.67
CA VAL A 155 -14.02 -1.11 -2.01
C VAL A 155 -13.91 -1.32 -3.51
N GLY A 156 -12.90 -0.72 -4.14
CA GLY A 156 -12.49 -1.07 -5.50
C GLY A 156 -11.62 -2.33 -5.47
N ASP A 157 -12.13 -3.44 -6.00
CA ASP A 157 -11.44 -4.74 -6.00
C ASP A 157 -10.93 -5.10 -7.40
N ALA A 158 -9.62 -4.99 -7.61
CA ALA A 158 -9.00 -5.24 -8.91
C ALA A 158 -8.95 -6.72 -9.30
N GLU A 159 -8.91 -7.64 -8.32
CA GLU A 159 -8.92 -9.08 -8.61
C GLU A 159 -10.31 -9.52 -9.05
N LYS A 160 -11.35 -9.01 -8.37
CA LYS A 160 -12.74 -9.31 -8.73
C LYS A 160 -13.31 -8.42 -9.84
N ARG A 161 -12.56 -7.38 -10.24
CA ARG A 161 -12.96 -6.35 -11.22
C ARG A 161 -14.34 -5.77 -10.88
N ALA A 162 -14.51 -5.37 -9.63
CA ALA A 162 -15.80 -4.92 -9.11
C ALA A 162 -15.64 -3.86 -8.03
N THR A 163 -16.66 -3.00 -7.92
CA THR A 163 -16.89 -2.18 -6.75
C THR A 163 -17.80 -2.96 -5.81
N LEU A 164 -17.32 -3.19 -4.59
CA LEU A 164 -18.02 -3.91 -3.55
C LEU A 164 -18.40 -2.96 -2.42
N LYS A 165 -19.39 -3.35 -1.61
CA LYS A 165 -19.73 -2.68 -0.34
C LYS A 165 -19.79 -3.66 0.81
N LEU A 166 -19.57 -3.18 2.04
CA LEU A 166 -19.78 -3.92 3.28
C LEU A 166 -20.13 -2.95 4.42
N PRO A 167 -20.79 -3.41 5.50
CA PRO A 167 -21.00 -2.59 6.68
C PRO A 167 -19.68 -2.08 7.25
N ILE A 168 -19.65 -0.84 7.72
CA ILE A 168 -18.45 -0.22 8.31
C ILE A 168 -17.94 -1.01 9.54
N SER A 169 -18.87 -1.64 10.28
CA SER A 169 -18.60 -2.50 11.44
C SER A 169 -18.09 -3.90 11.07
N GLY A 170 -18.01 -4.21 9.77
CA GLY A 170 -17.59 -5.49 9.23
C GLY A 170 -18.76 -6.38 8.80
N GLY A 171 -18.50 -7.23 7.81
CA GLY A 171 -19.51 -8.10 7.22
C GLY A 171 -19.08 -8.71 5.89
N ALA A 172 -19.98 -9.48 5.29
CA ALA A 172 -19.73 -10.04 3.96
C ALA A 172 -19.78 -8.92 2.89
N PRO A 173 -18.78 -8.82 2.01
CA PRO A 173 -18.85 -7.89 0.89
C PRO A 173 -19.93 -8.28 -0.12
N GLU A 174 -20.64 -7.27 -0.64
CA GLU A 174 -21.69 -7.39 -1.64
C GLU A 174 -21.31 -6.60 -2.91
N LEU A 175 -21.76 -7.08 -4.07
CA LEU A 175 -21.52 -6.39 -5.33
C LEU A 175 -22.37 -5.11 -5.40
N VAL A 176 -21.74 -3.98 -5.73
CA VAL A 176 -22.44 -2.75 -6.13
C VAL A 176 -22.51 -2.68 -7.65
N ALA A 177 -21.34 -2.70 -8.31
CA ALA A 177 -21.25 -2.59 -9.75
C ALA A 177 -20.03 -3.34 -10.29
N ARG A 178 -20.08 -3.78 -11.56
CA ARG A 178 -18.95 -4.38 -12.28
C ARG A 178 -18.01 -3.31 -12.83
N VAL A 179 -17.43 -2.53 -11.91
CA VAL A 179 -16.47 -1.46 -12.21
C VAL A 179 -15.12 -1.81 -11.58
N ASN A 180 -14.06 -1.81 -12.38
CA ASN A 180 -12.69 -2.06 -11.92
C ASN A 180 -12.05 -0.77 -11.38
N ALA A 181 -12.57 -0.29 -10.25
CA ALA A 181 -12.17 1.00 -9.68
C ALA A 181 -10.74 0.95 -9.11
N ARG A 182 -9.92 1.93 -9.49
CA ARG A 182 -8.59 2.18 -8.92
C ARG A 182 -8.60 3.30 -7.89
N GLY A 183 -9.49 4.27 -8.04
CA GLY A 183 -9.80 5.32 -7.07
C GLY A 183 -11.31 5.50 -6.97
N LEU A 184 -11.81 5.80 -5.77
CA LEU A 184 -13.21 6.03 -5.45
C LEU A 184 -13.36 7.31 -4.63
N ALA A 185 -14.38 8.12 -4.92
CA ALA A 185 -14.79 9.22 -4.05
C ALA A 185 -16.28 9.53 -4.22
N PHE A 186 -16.92 9.93 -3.13
CA PHE A 186 -18.28 10.47 -3.18
C PHE A 186 -18.25 11.95 -3.57
N ASP A 187 -19.22 12.39 -4.37
CA ASP A 187 -19.57 13.80 -4.48
C ASP A 187 -20.55 14.23 -3.38
N GLU A 188 -20.89 15.52 -3.35
CA GLU A 188 -21.82 16.08 -2.35
C GLU A 188 -23.27 15.58 -2.54
N ASP A 189 -23.61 15.06 -3.72
CA ASP A 189 -24.93 14.50 -4.03
C ASP A 189 -25.03 13.00 -3.68
N GLY A 190 -23.94 12.40 -3.19
CA GLY A 190 -23.89 10.98 -2.80
C GLY A 190 -23.64 10.02 -3.96
N ASN A 191 -23.25 10.50 -5.14
CA ASN A 191 -22.82 9.63 -6.24
C ASN A 191 -21.39 9.14 -6.01
N LEU A 192 -21.13 7.86 -6.30
CA LEU A 192 -19.80 7.29 -6.17
C LEU A 192 -19.04 7.37 -7.50
N TRP A 193 -18.02 8.22 -7.54
CA TRP A 193 -17.14 8.38 -8.69
C TRP A 193 -16.01 7.35 -8.66
N ALA A 194 -15.71 6.76 -9.82
CA ALA A 194 -14.65 5.77 -9.95
C ALA A 194 -13.74 6.11 -11.13
N VAL A 195 -12.43 6.12 -10.90
CA VAL A 195 -11.44 6.09 -11.99
C VAL A 195 -11.08 4.64 -12.30
N THR A 196 -11.02 4.30 -13.58
CA THR A 196 -10.79 2.93 -14.05
C THR A 196 -9.66 2.89 -15.08
N PRO A 197 -8.99 1.73 -15.28
CA PRO A 197 -8.05 1.54 -16.37
C PRO A 197 -8.74 1.16 -17.71
N ASP A 198 -10.07 1.09 -17.74
CA ASP A 198 -10.86 0.66 -18.89
C ASP A 198 -11.18 1.86 -19.83
N ASP A 199 -11.90 1.64 -20.95
CA ASP A 199 -12.18 2.71 -21.93
C ASP A 199 -13.00 3.87 -21.35
N ALA A 200 -13.90 3.56 -20.41
CA ALA A 200 -14.58 4.52 -19.56
C ALA A 200 -13.65 4.88 -18.38
N ALA A 201 -12.76 5.84 -18.63
CA ALA A 201 -11.70 6.24 -17.71
C ALA A 201 -12.24 6.79 -16.38
N VAL A 202 -13.40 7.47 -16.41
CA VAL A 202 -14.15 7.84 -15.21
C VAL A 202 -15.62 7.49 -15.40
N VAL A 203 -16.19 6.85 -14.38
CA VAL A 203 -17.61 6.53 -14.30
C VAL A 203 -18.21 7.07 -13.00
N LYS A 204 -19.52 7.26 -13.01
CA LYS A 204 -20.33 7.60 -11.85
C LYS A 204 -21.26 6.43 -11.56
N ILE A 205 -21.29 5.96 -10.32
CA ILE A 205 -22.04 4.79 -9.87
C ILE A 205 -23.15 5.28 -8.93
N ASP A 206 -24.40 4.96 -9.25
CA ASP A 206 -25.50 5.03 -8.28
C ASP A 206 -25.39 3.84 -7.34
N VAL A 207 -25.07 4.08 -6.07
CA VAL A 207 -24.84 3.01 -5.09
C VAL A 207 -26.13 2.32 -4.60
N GLY A 208 -27.29 2.94 -4.86
CA GLY A 208 -28.61 2.40 -4.54
C GLY A 208 -29.12 1.44 -5.60
N THR A 209 -28.93 1.75 -6.88
CA THR A 209 -29.38 0.91 -8.01
C THR A 209 -28.28 0.03 -8.60
N GLY A 210 -27.02 0.44 -8.47
CA GLY A 210 -25.87 -0.17 -9.15
C GLY A 210 -25.69 0.29 -10.60
N ASP A 211 -26.46 1.29 -11.06
CA ASP A 211 -26.34 1.85 -12.41
C ASP A 211 -25.02 2.61 -12.56
N VAL A 212 -24.47 2.60 -13.78
CA VAL A 212 -23.16 3.16 -14.10
C VAL A 212 -23.27 4.09 -15.31
N ASP A 213 -22.95 5.36 -15.09
CA ASP A 213 -22.83 6.36 -16.14
C ASP A 213 -21.36 6.53 -16.53
N ASN A 214 -21.07 6.42 -17.83
CA ASN A 214 -19.75 6.73 -18.36
C ASN A 214 -19.61 8.24 -18.53
N VAL A 215 -18.71 8.87 -17.77
CA VAL A 215 -18.54 10.33 -17.78
C VAL A 215 -17.37 10.74 -18.66
N ILE A 216 -16.23 10.05 -18.52
CA ILE A 216 -15.04 10.31 -19.32
C ILE A 216 -14.68 9.04 -20.09
N THR A 217 -14.64 9.15 -21.41
CA THR A 217 -14.28 8.05 -22.33
C THR A 217 -13.06 8.43 -23.17
N GLY A 218 -12.47 7.45 -23.86
CA GLY A 218 -11.38 7.72 -24.81
C GLY A 218 -10.00 7.80 -24.20
N ARG A 219 -9.81 7.23 -23.00
CA ARG A 219 -8.51 7.04 -22.31
C ARG A 219 -7.61 8.31 -22.30
N PRO A 220 -8.07 9.44 -21.75
CA PRO A 220 -7.23 10.62 -21.63
C PRO A 220 -6.03 10.43 -20.69
N PHE A 221 -6.12 9.46 -19.76
CA PHE A 221 -5.08 9.16 -18.77
C PHE A 221 -4.23 7.98 -19.24
N GLN A 222 -2.91 8.04 -19.03
CA GLN A 222 -1.99 6.97 -19.44
C GLN A 222 -2.00 5.80 -18.46
N TYR A 223 -2.02 6.07 -17.16
CA TYR A 223 -2.13 5.06 -16.11
C TYR A 223 -2.77 5.65 -14.84
N PRO A 224 -4.11 5.78 -14.80
CA PRO A 224 -4.79 6.36 -13.65
C PRO A 224 -4.67 5.45 -12.41
N ASN A 225 -4.45 6.06 -11.24
CA ASN A 225 -4.22 5.34 -9.99
C ASN A 225 -5.20 5.72 -8.87
N GLY A 226 -5.45 7.01 -8.64
CA GLY A 226 -6.31 7.49 -7.56
C GLY A 226 -7.30 8.55 -8.05
N LEU A 227 -8.36 8.77 -7.27
CA LEU A 227 -9.38 9.78 -7.52
C LEU A 227 -9.83 10.40 -6.20
N VAL A 228 -10.01 11.71 -6.17
CA VAL A 228 -10.70 12.45 -5.10
C VAL A 228 -11.71 13.43 -5.68
N TRP A 229 -12.77 13.71 -4.95
CA TRP A 229 -13.72 14.77 -5.25
C TRP A 229 -13.43 15.97 -4.35
N ALA A 230 -13.39 17.19 -4.90
CA ALA A 230 -12.87 18.35 -4.18
C ALA A 230 -13.95 19.31 -3.64
N GLY A 231 -15.23 18.93 -3.73
CA GLY A 231 -16.39 19.72 -3.28
C GLY A 231 -16.70 20.96 -4.13
N ASP A 232 -15.78 21.39 -5.00
CA ASP A 232 -15.95 22.54 -5.91
C ASP A 232 -16.60 22.16 -7.26
N GLY A 233 -17.27 21.01 -7.32
CA GLY A 233 -17.82 20.41 -8.54
C GLY A 233 -16.78 19.73 -9.44
N ASN A 234 -15.55 19.54 -8.95
CA ASN A 234 -14.49 18.87 -9.71
C ASN A 234 -13.88 17.69 -8.97
N GLY A 235 -13.46 16.70 -9.75
CA GLY A 235 -12.61 15.61 -9.29
C GLY A 235 -11.18 15.74 -9.79
N TYR A 236 -10.26 15.07 -9.10
CA TYR A 236 -8.84 15.02 -9.44
C TYR A 236 -8.38 13.57 -9.57
N VAL A 237 -7.53 13.29 -10.55
CA VAL A 237 -6.99 11.95 -10.84
C VAL A 237 -5.47 12.00 -10.92
N THR A 238 -4.80 11.08 -10.25
CA THR A 238 -3.36 10.85 -10.46
C THR A 238 -3.12 9.95 -11.66
N ASP A 239 -2.22 10.37 -12.55
CA ASP A 239 -1.81 9.61 -13.72
C ASP A 239 -0.33 9.24 -13.61
N GLY A 240 -0.07 7.99 -13.22
CA GLY A 240 1.26 7.51 -12.87
C GLY A 240 2.24 7.41 -14.04
N TYR A 241 1.75 7.26 -15.27
CA TYR A 241 2.59 7.27 -16.48
C TYR A 241 2.56 8.61 -17.20
N GLY A 242 1.52 9.41 -17.00
CA GLY A 242 1.46 10.79 -17.48
C GLY A 242 2.23 11.79 -16.62
N HIS A 243 2.78 11.37 -15.47
CA HIS A 243 3.49 12.25 -14.53
C HIS A 243 2.65 13.47 -14.14
N ALA A 244 1.34 13.25 -13.94
CA ALA A 244 0.37 14.33 -13.92
C ALA A 244 -0.72 14.12 -12.87
N ILE A 245 -1.34 15.24 -12.51
CA ILE A 245 -2.63 15.31 -11.84
C ILE A 245 -3.61 15.91 -12.84
N TRP A 246 -4.67 15.19 -13.14
CA TRP A 246 -5.77 15.68 -13.98
C TRP A 246 -6.87 16.26 -13.10
N LYS A 247 -7.55 17.29 -13.60
CA LYS A 247 -8.80 17.81 -13.04
C LYS A 247 -9.92 17.53 -14.03
N PHE A 248 -11.12 17.21 -13.52
CA PHE A 248 -12.29 17.03 -14.36
C PHE A 248 -13.58 17.56 -13.73
N THR A 249 -14.54 17.96 -14.56
CA THR A 249 -15.87 18.41 -14.13
C THR A 249 -16.89 17.26 -14.14
N ALA A 250 -18.04 17.44 -13.47
CA ALA A 250 -19.13 16.46 -13.49
C ALA A 250 -19.64 16.12 -14.91
N GLU A 251 -19.49 17.02 -15.87
CA GLU A 251 -19.84 16.82 -17.29
C GLU A 251 -18.73 16.14 -18.10
N GLY A 252 -17.63 15.74 -17.46
CA GLY A 252 -16.54 15.00 -18.09
C GLY A 252 -15.53 15.85 -18.87
N LYS A 253 -15.50 17.17 -18.66
CA LYS A 253 -14.42 18.00 -19.21
C LYS A 253 -13.16 17.77 -18.41
N THR A 254 -12.04 17.49 -19.09
CA THR A 254 -10.75 17.18 -18.45
C THR A 254 -9.68 18.21 -18.81
N GLU A 255 -8.80 18.51 -17.85
CA GLU A 255 -7.56 19.24 -18.08
C GLU A 255 -6.40 18.65 -17.26
N LYS A 256 -5.17 18.79 -17.74
CA LYS A 256 -3.99 18.54 -16.89
C LYS A 256 -3.85 19.68 -15.91
N TRP A 257 -4.14 19.41 -14.64
CA TRP A 257 -4.06 20.41 -13.59
C TRP A 257 -2.60 20.69 -13.20
N HIS A 258 -1.78 19.63 -13.11
CA HIS A 258 -0.32 19.68 -12.94
C HIS A 258 0.34 18.60 -13.81
N GLU A 259 1.52 18.88 -14.37
CA GLU A 259 2.29 17.92 -15.19
C GLU A 259 3.80 18.10 -14.97
N GLY A 260 4.52 16.99 -14.94
CA GLY A 260 5.97 16.96 -14.84
C GLY A 260 6.46 17.15 -13.41
N GLU A 261 7.65 17.73 -13.27
CA GLU A 261 8.31 17.89 -11.97
C GLU A 261 7.38 18.53 -10.92
N PRO A 262 7.36 18.01 -9.68
CA PRO A 262 8.24 16.98 -9.15
C PRO A 262 7.74 15.54 -9.34
N LEU A 263 6.65 15.30 -10.09
CA LEU A 263 6.00 14.00 -10.19
C LEU A 263 6.73 13.05 -11.15
N VAL A 264 6.93 11.80 -10.72
CA VAL A 264 7.54 10.71 -11.50
C VAL A 264 6.64 9.48 -11.55
N GLY A 265 5.81 9.24 -10.55
CA GLY A 265 4.87 8.13 -10.54
C GLY A 265 3.78 8.30 -9.50
N PRO A 266 2.93 9.33 -9.60
CA PRO A 266 1.89 9.58 -8.61
C PRO A 266 0.88 8.42 -8.53
N VAL A 267 0.52 8.01 -7.31
CA VAL A 267 -0.40 6.91 -7.02
C VAL A 267 -1.55 7.38 -6.14
N GLY A 268 -1.37 7.41 -4.82
CA GLY A 268 -2.40 7.86 -3.89
C GLY A 268 -2.66 9.35 -3.99
N ILE A 269 -3.90 9.76 -3.76
CA ILE A 269 -4.32 11.15 -3.75
C ILE A 269 -5.33 11.36 -2.62
N ALA A 270 -5.18 12.46 -1.90
CA ALA A 270 -6.11 12.95 -0.89
C ALA A 270 -6.38 14.44 -1.10
N ILE A 271 -7.51 14.92 -0.59
CA ILE A 271 -7.90 16.33 -0.67
C ILE A 271 -8.03 16.89 0.74
N ALA A 272 -7.59 18.13 0.91
CA ALA A 272 -7.88 19.00 2.03
C ALA A 272 -8.33 20.37 1.47
N ASP A 273 -8.90 21.23 2.31
CA ASP A 273 -9.55 22.49 1.89
C ASP A 273 -8.74 23.27 0.84
N GLN A 274 -7.46 23.51 1.12
CA GLN A 274 -6.56 24.32 0.27
C GLN A 274 -5.49 23.48 -0.45
N SER A 275 -5.48 22.16 -0.31
CA SER A 275 -4.39 21.35 -0.87
C SER A 275 -4.79 19.98 -1.41
N VAL A 276 -4.10 19.57 -2.47
CA VAL A 276 -4.13 18.21 -3.02
C VAL A 276 -2.86 17.50 -2.53
N TRP A 277 -3.02 16.38 -1.86
CA TRP A 277 -1.92 15.57 -1.36
C TRP A 277 -1.71 14.38 -2.26
N VAL A 278 -0.47 14.12 -2.68
CA VAL A 278 -0.14 13.07 -3.64
C VAL A 278 0.99 12.21 -3.12
N ALA A 279 0.76 10.90 -3.07
CA ALA A 279 1.81 9.93 -2.84
C ALA A 279 2.52 9.60 -4.16
N ASP A 280 3.83 9.86 -4.22
CA ASP A 280 4.69 9.47 -5.33
C ASP A 280 5.76 8.48 -4.84
N PRO A 281 5.48 7.16 -4.89
CA PRO A 281 6.42 6.14 -4.45
C PRO A 281 7.75 6.15 -5.20
N LYS A 282 7.77 6.59 -6.47
CA LYS A 282 9.02 6.62 -7.25
C LYS A 282 9.95 7.72 -6.75
N GLN A 283 9.39 8.82 -6.28
CA GLN A 283 10.13 9.88 -5.58
C GLN A 283 10.32 9.58 -4.08
N LYS A 284 9.71 8.51 -3.56
CA LYS A 284 9.63 8.20 -2.12
C LYS A 284 9.12 9.40 -1.31
N GLN A 285 8.08 10.05 -1.83
CA GLN A 285 7.65 11.36 -1.37
C GLN A 285 6.12 11.46 -1.27
N ILE A 286 5.65 12.26 -0.31
CA ILE A 286 4.29 12.82 -0.32
C ILE A 286 4.41 14.31 -0.67
N TYR A 287 3.76 14.73 -1.74
CA TYR A 287 3.69 16.13 -2.12
C TYR A 287 2.38 16.76 -1.66
N GLN A 288 2.46 17.91 -1.01
CA GLN A 288 1.34 18.82 -0.83
C GLN A 288 1.35 19.84 -1.97
N PHE A 289 0.32 19.86 -2.79
CA PHE A 289 0.09 20.89 -3.79
C PHE A 289 -0.93 21.90 -3.28
N ASP A 290 -0.59 23.18 -3.33
CA ASP A 290 -1.55 24.25 -3.12
C ASP A 290 -2.59 24.27 -4.27
N ARG A 291 -3.88 24.36 -3.94
CA ARG A 291 -4.95 24.22 -4.94
C ARG A 291 -5.04 25.38 -5.94
N GLU A 292 -4.59 26.57 -5.54
CA GLU A 292 -4.68 27.78 -6.35
C GLU A 292 -3.40 28.00 -7.16
N SER A 293 -2.28 28.12 -6.47
CA SER A 293 -0.96 28.38 -7.07
C SER A 293 -0.33 27.16 -7.72
N LYS A 294 -0.82 25.95 -7.39
CA LYS A 294 -0.28 24.65 -7.84
C LYS A 294 1.16 24.39 -7.38
N GLN A 295 1.66 25.17 -6.43
CA GLN A 295 3.00 24.97 -5.88
C GLN A 295 3.06 23.64 -5.11
N ALA A 296 4.05 22.82 -5.44
CA ALA A 296 4.31 21.55 -4.78
C ALA A 296 5.34 21.72 -3.65
N THR A 297 5.04 21.16 -2.47
CA THR A 297 5.95 21.09 -1.32
C THR A 297 6.12 19.62 -0.90
N PRO A 298 7.35 19.08 -0.82
CA PRO A 298 7.60 17.75 -0.27
C PRO A 298 7.32 17.71 1.24
N LYS A 299 6.76 16.60 1.75
CA LYS A 299 6.32 16.43 3.15
C LYS A 299 6.86 15.16 3.82
N LEU A 300 7.55 14.31 3.07
CA LEU A 300 8.42 13.22 3.53
C LEU A 300 9.91 13.61 3.41
#